data_AF-A0A1Y2DBW4-F1
#
_entry.id   AF-A0A1Y2DBW4-F1
#
_cell.length_a   1.000
_cell.length_b   1.000
_cell.length_c   1.000
_cell.angle_alpha   90.00
_cell.angle_beta   90.00
_cell.angle_gamma   90.00
#
_symmetry.space_group_name_H-M   'P 1'
#
loop_
_entity.id
_entity.type
_entity.pdbx_description
1 polymer ?
#
loop_
_entity_poly.entity_id
_entity_poly.type
_entity_poly.pdbx_seq_one_letter_code
_entity_poly.pdbx_strand_id
1 'polypeptide(L)'
;MKFDKKFLIFLPNLFSFTLAGFASTVSNSTDYIVLSQYKLEDIKKLPITPCKDDSDCPNYSNRCAFDIEIDAGVCDMNVYCNKFNGCVALLNSFDSHKSTSLIIDSFQTPNDEKDPNISKCKSDSDCFTNICKEGVCIVDDSDPIYNCIIAEFGVHQGHVTCGKAANQLCDDHEDCISNQCFDVCDSNYYNHTNDASTITLTKILGIMILLILSVLLN
;
A
#
# COMPACT_ATOMS: atom_id res chain seq x y z
N MET A 1 -14.85 -27.57 -65.14
CA MET A 1 -14.91 -27.20 -63.72
C MET A 1 -13.51 -27.32 -63.14
N LYS A 2 -12.89 -26.18 -62.77
CA LYS A 2 -11.57 -26.13 -62.11
C LYS A 2 -11.80 -26.06 -60.60
N PHE A 3 -11.21 -26.97 -59.85
CA PHE A 3 -11.17 -26.91 -58.39
C PHE A 3 -9.73 -26.61 -57.97
N ASP A 4 -9.46 -25.36 -57.60
CA ASP A 4 -8.21 -24.93 -56.99
C ASP A 4 -8.17 -25.38 -55.52
N LYS A 5 -7.25 -26.29 -55.20
CA LYS A 5 -6.93 -26.68 -53.82
C LYS A 5 -5.88 -25.72 -53.27
N LYS A 6 -6.29 -24.79 -52.39
CA LYS A 6 -5.36 -24.02 -51.57
C LYS A 6 -4.81 -24.91 -50.44
N PHE A 7 -3.50 -25.10 -50.46
CA PHE A 7 -2.72 -25.79 -49.44
C PHE A 7 -2.54 -24.85 -48.25
N LEU A 8 -3.09 -25.21 -47.09
CA LEU A 8 -2.97 -24.46 -45.83
C LEU A 8 -1.81 -25.08 -45.03
N ILE A 9 -0.68 -24.39 -44.97
CA ILE A 9 0.50 -24.80 -44.19
C ILE A 9 0.33 -24.23 -42.77
N PHE A 10 0.08 -25.10 -41.80
CA PHE A 10 0.15 -24.78 -40.38
C PHE A 10 1.62 -24.83 -39.94
N LEU A 11 2.21 -23.68 -39.63
CA LEU A 11 3.51 -23.58 -38.95
C LEU A 11 3.28 -23.54 -37.43
N PRO A 12 3.77 -24.52 -36.65
CA PRO A 12 3.77 -24.43 -35.19
C PRO A 12 4.93 -23.51 -34.77
N ASN A 13 4.61 -22.25 -34.45
CA ASN A 13 5.56 -21.35 -33.80
C ASN A 13 5.79 -21.83 -32.36
N LEU A 14 6.93 -22.50 -32.16
CA LEU A 14 7.56 -22.76 -30.88
C LEU A 14 8.00 -21.43 -30.24
N PHE A 15 7.11 -20.75 -29.52
CA PHE A 15 7.51 -19.70 -28.59
C PHE A 15 8.18 -20.36 -27.38
N SER A 16 9.50 -20.45 -27.44
CA SER A 16 10.33 -20.74 -26.28
C SER A 16 10.30 -19.51 -25.37
N PHE A 17 9.41 -19.51 -24.38
CA PHE A 17 9.48 -18.58 -23.26
C PHE A 17 10.71 -18.95 -22.43
N THR A 18 11.83 -18.29 -22.68
CA THR A 18 12.94 -18.27 -21.73
C THR A 18 12.46 -17.56 -20.48
N LEU A 19 12.17 -18.34 -19.43
CA LEU A 19 11.98 -17.88 -18.07
C LEU A 19 13.30 -17.22 -17.64
N ALA A 20 13.46 -15.93 -17.90
CA ALA A 20 14.54 -15.15 -17.32
C ALA A 20 14.27 -15.10 -15.82
N GLY A 21 14.99 -15.95 -15.07
CA GLY A 21 14.98 -15.90 -13.62
C GLY A 21 15.46 -14.52 -13.19
N PHE A 22 14.58 -13.74 -12.58
CA PHE A 22 14.96 -12.56 -11.83
C PHE A 22 15.86 -13.05 -10.69
N ALA A 23 17.17 -12.94 -10.88
CA ALA A 23 18.11 -13.02 -9.79
C ALA A 23 17.88 -11.79 -8.92
N SER A 24 17.08 -11.95 -7.87
CA SER A 24 16.88 -10.93 -6.84
C SER A 24 18.23 -10.67 -6.18
N THR A 25 18.95 -9.66 -6.64
CA THR A 25 20.06 -9.08 -5.89
C THR A 25 19.48 -8.53 -4.60
N VAL A 26 19.71 -9.25 -3.50
CA VAL A 26 19.37 -8.79 -2.16
C VAL A 26 20.25 -7.57 -1.87
N SER A 27 19.71 -6.37 -2.07
CA SER A 27 20.33 -5.15 -1.57
C SER A 27 20.14 -5.15 -0.05
N ASN A 28 21.20 -5.41 0.71
CA ASN A 28 21.22 -5.13 2.13
C ASN A 28 21.31 -3.60 2.30
N SER A 29 20.17 -2.93 2.17
CA SER A 29 20.01 -1.54 2.62
C SER A 29 19.83 -1.56 4.14
N THR A 30 20.36 -0.57 4.84
CA THR A 30 20.06 -0.37 6.27
C THR A 30 18.68 0.22 6.48
N ASP A 31 18.06 0.74 5.42
CA ASP A 31 16.86 1.57 5.52
C ASP A 31 15.58 0.78 5.26
N TYR A 32 15.66 -0.36 4.58
CA TYR A 32 14.50 -1.23 4.36
C TYR A 32 14.94 -2.67 4.14
N ILE A 33 14.01 -3.61 4.36
CA ILE A 33 14.19 -5.04 4.07
C ILE A 33 13.15 -5.48 3.04
N VAL A 34 13.62 -6.15 1.99
CA VAL A 34 12.76 -6.80 1.01
C VAL A 34 12.21 -8.09 1.59
N LEU A 35 10.89 -8.19 1.67
CA LEU A 35 10.15 -9.34 2.18
C LEU A 35 9.69 -10.22 1.02
N SER A 36 10.65 -10.77 0.26
CA SER A 36 10.40 -11.47 -1.02
C SER A 36 9.43 -12.66 -0.94
N GLN A 37 9.31 -13.28 0.24
CA GLN A 37 8.44 -14.41 0.51
C GLN A 37 7.03 -14.01 0.98
N TYR A 38 6.80 -12.74 1.31
CA TYR A 38 5.53 -12.25 1.83
C TYR A 38 4.74 -11.54 0.74
N LYS A 39 3.45 -11.86 0.68
CA LYS A 39 2.45 -11.09 -0.06
C LYS A 39 1.64 -10.25 0.91
N LEU A 40 0.89 -9.28 0.38
CA LEU A 40 -0.02 -8.44 1.16
C LEU A 40 -0.91 -9.25 2.11
N GLU A 41 -1.47 -10.37 1.65
CA GLU A 41 -2.34 -11.25 2.45
C GLU A 41 -1.61 -12.01 3.56
N ASP A 42 -0.29 -12.16 3.44
CA ASP A 42 0.55 -12.73 4.50
C ASP A 42 0.87 -11.66 5.54
N ILE A 43 1.17 -10.43 5.10
CA ILE A 43 1.41 -9.27 5.99
C ILE A 43 0.21 -8.98 6.89
N LYS A 44 -1.01 -9.00 6.34
CA LYS A 44 -2.27 -8.82 7.10
C LYS A 44 -2.45 -9.82 8.24
N LYS A 45 -1.80 -10.98 8.16
CA LYS A 45 -1.91 -12.08 9.14
C LYS A 45 -0.71 -12.18 10.07
N LEU A 46 0.25 -11.27 9.96
CA LEU A 46 1.41 -11.28 10.85
C LEU A 46 0.95 -11.11 12.31
N PRO A 47 1.51 -11.91 13.23
CA PRO A 47 1.19 -11.77 14.64
C PRO A 47 1.80 -10.46 15.18
N ILE A 48 1.03 -9.76 15.99
CA ILE A 48 1.56 -8.63 16.76
C ILE A 48 2.49 -9.22 17.83
N THR A 49 3.75 -8.83 17.77
CA THR A 49 4.80 -9.36 18.63
C THR A 49 5.01 -8.39 19.81
N PRO A 50 4.81 -8.82 21.05
CA PRO A 50 5.12 -8.00 22.22
C PRO A 50 6.64 -7.86 22.39
N CYS A 51 7.09 -6.74 22.96
CA CYS A 51 8.52 -6.46 23.17
C CYS A 51 8.77 -5.66 24.44
N LYS A 52 10.00 -5.76 24.94
CA LYS A 52 10.56 -4.92 26.02
C LYS A 52 11.63 -3.95 25.53
N ASP A 53 12.25 -4.25 24.40
CA ASP A 53 13.17 -3.37 23.70
C ASP A 53 13.24 -3.80 22.23
N ASP A 54 13.97 -3.03 21.41
CA ASP A 54 14.09 -3.28 19.98
C ASP A 54 14.68 -4.66 19.64
N SER A 55 15.41 -5.30 20.55
CA SER A 55 16.04 -6.61 20.32
C SER A 55 15.08 -7.79 20.38
N ASP A 56 13.92 -7.60 21.02
CA ASP A 56 12.83 -8.59 21.01
C ASP A 56 12.09 -8.61 19.65
N CYS A 57 12.29 -7.59 18.82
CA CYS A 57 11.52 -7.42 17.60
C CYS A 57 12.09 -8.19 16.40
N PRO A 58 11.22 -8.70 15.52
CA PRO A 58 11.65 -9.24 14.24
C PRO A 58 12.47 -8.22 13.46
N ASN A 59 13.40 -8.69 12.63
CA ASN A 59 14.29 -7.81 11.88
C ASN A 59 13.60 -6.87 10.88
N TYR A 60 12.35 -7.16 10.50
CA TYR A 60 11.53 -6.31 9.64
C TYR A 60 10.74 -5.25 10.41
N SER A 61 10.80 -5.26 11.73
CA SER A 61 10.16 -4.26 12.57
C SER A 61 10.98 -2.98 12.62
N ASN A 62 10.27 -1.87 12.80
CA ASN A 62 10.84 -0.55 12.90
C ASN A 62 11.53 -0.39 14.27
N ARG A 63 10.77 -0.59 15.35
CA ARG A 63 11.19 -0.49 16.76
C ARG A 63 10.20 -1.18 17.69
N CYS A 64 10.56 -1.28 18.96
CA CYS A 64 9.61 -1.55 20.03
C CYS A 64 8.88 -0.26 20.42
N ALA A 65 7.60 -0.17 20.11
CA ALA A 65 6.73 0.93 20.48
C ALA A 65 6.08 0.68 21.84
N PHE A 66 6.24 1.62 22.77
CA PHE A 66 5.79 1.48 24.15
C PHE A 66 4.58 2.33 24.46
N ASP A 67 3.55 1.68 25.01
CA ASP A 67 2.42 2.36 25.64
C ASP A 67 2.65 2.46 27.15
N ILE A 68 2.89 3.69 27.62
CA ILE A 68 3.22 4.00 29.02
C ILE A 68 2.00 3.78 29.94
N GLU A 69 0.77 3.85 29.41
CA GLU A 69 -0.44 3.74 30.24
C GLU A 69 -0.66 2.31 30.75
N ILE A 70 -0.19 1.31 30.00
CA ILE A 70 -0.37 -0.11 30.28
C ILE A 70 0.94 -0.87 30.52
N ASP A 71 2.09 -0.19 30.43
CA ASP A 71 3.43 -0.78 30.58
C ASP A 71 3.66 -1.98 29.65
N ALA A 72 3.31 -1.83 28.37
CA ALA A 72 3.47 -2.87 27.36
C ALA A 72 4.05 -2.31 26.06
N GLY A 73 4.99 -3.06 25.47
CA GLY A 73 5.58 -2.76 24.17
C GLY A 73 5.09 -3.71 23.07
N VAL A 74 4.96 -3.18 21.86
CA VAL A 74 4.68 -3.96 20.63
C VAL A 74 5.67 -3.59 19.54
N CYS A 75 6.06 -4.57 18.74
CA CYS A 75 6.97 -4.35 17.62
C CYS A 75 6.24 -3.63 16.50
N ASP A 76 6.52 -2.34 16.35
CA ASP A 76 6.00 -1.50 15.29
C ASP A 76 6.56 -1.94 13.93
N MET A 77 5.75 -1.79 12.89
CA MET A 77 6.18 -2.08 11.52
C MET A 77 5.48 -1.14 10.55
N ASN A 78 6.19 -0.81 9.48
CA ASN A 78 5.69 -0.03 8.36
C ASN A 78 6.07 -0.75 7.07
N VAL A 79 5.11 -1.43 6.47
CA VAL A 79 5.34 -2.34 5.34
C VAL A 79 4.56 -1.88 4.12
N TYR A 80 5.26 -1.64 3.02
CA TYR A 80 4.65 -1.32 1.74
C TYR A 80 4.61 -2.55 0.85
N CYS A 81 3.47 -2.80 0.21
CA CYS A 81 3.26 -3.96 -0.64
C CYS A 81 2.59 -3.57 -1.95
N ASN A 82 3.00 -4.20 -3.06
CA ASN A 82 2.21 -4.29 -4.28
C ASN A 82 2.35 -5.70 -4.87
N LYS A 83 1.58 -6.01 -5.90
CA LYS A 83 1.51 -7.35 -6.48
C LYS A 83 2.79 -7.72 -7.22
N PHE A 84 3.41 -6.76 -7.92
CA PHE A 84 4.55 -7.05 -8.80
C PHE A 84 5.89 -7.05 -8.06
N ASN A 85 6.10 -6.16 -7.10
CA ASN A 85 7.37 -5.99 -6.39
C ASN A 85 7.38 -6.69 -5.02
N GLY A 86 6.24 -7.25 -4.58
CA GLY A 86 6.11 -7.89 -3.28
C GLY A 86 6.03 -6.86 -2.16
N CYS A 87 6.60 -7.17 -1.00
CA CYS A 87 6.56 -6.31 0.17
C CYS A 87 7.95 -5.83 0.58
N VAL A 88 8.03 -4.61 1.11
CA VAL A 88 9.22 -4.00 1.69
C VAL A 88 8.87 -3.44 3.06
N ALA A 89 9.65 -3.79 4.08
CA ALA A 89 9.52 -3.23 5.41
C ALA A 89 10.50 -2.07 5.59
N LEU A 90 9.99 -0.91 6.02
CA LEU A 90 10.80 0.25 6.33
C LEU A 90 11.33 0.18 7.75
N LEU A 91 12.63 0.45 7.89
CA LEU A 91 13.33 0.48 9.17
C LEU A 91 13.44 1.92 9.70
N ASN A 92 13.83 2.09 10.96
CA ASN A 92 13.89 3.40 11.63
C ASN A 92 14.74 4.44 10.90
N SER A 93 15.74 3.99 10.12
CA SER A 93 16.62 4.89 9.36
C SER A 93 16.05 5.30 8.01
N PHE A 94 14.90 4.75 7.60
CA PHE A 94 14.29 5.12 6.33
C PHE A 94 13.85 6.57 6.32
N ASP A 95 14.37 7.30 5.34
CA ASP A 95 13.99 8.67 5.06
C ASP A 95 13.72 8.75 3.56
N SER A 96 12.46 8.90 3.17
CA SER A 96 12.06 8.92 1.75
C SER A 96 12.69 10.09 0.98
N HIS A 97 13.07 11.16 1.67
CA HIS A 97 13.78 12.28 1.06
C HIS A 97 15.26 11.97 0.79
N LYS A 98 15.87 11.05 1.56
CA LYS A 98 17.29 10.70 1.43
C LYS A 98 17.53 9.35 0.75
N SER A 99 16.52 8.48 0.68
CA SER A 99 16.66 7.16 0.08
C SER A 99 16.99 7.27 -1.41
N THR A 100 18.17 6.80 -1.77
CA THR A 100 18.64 6.79 -3.17
C THR A 100 18.42 5.47 -3.89
N SER A 101 17.99 4.43 -3.16
CA SER A 101 17.86 3.07 -3.68
C SER A 101 16.42 2.56 -3.76
N LEU A 102 15.47 3.26 -3.14
CA LEU A 102 14.05 2.95 -3.21
C LEU A 102 13.22 4.19 -2.84
N ILE A 103 12.34 4.62 -3.73
CA ILE A 103 11.41 5.72 -3.56
C ILE A 103 10.00 5.14 -3.50
N ILE A 104 9.33 5.32 -2.36
CA ILE A 104 7.97 4.81 -2.12
C ILE A 104 6.92 5.87 -2.45
N ASP A 105 7.25 7.14 -2.24
CA ASP A 105 6.37 8.25 -2.58
C ASP A 105 6.12 8.28 -4.09
N SER A 106 4.85 8.18 -4.47
CA SER A 106 4.41 8.17 -5.86
C SER A 106 3.26 9.15 -6.05
N PHE A 107 3.11 9.66 -7.28
CA PHE A 107 2.20 10.75 -7.64
C PHE A 107 1.36 10.36 -8.86
N GLN A 108 0.20 10.97 -9.04
CA GLN A 108 -0.68 10.73 -10.19
C GLN A 108 -0.03 11.24 -11.48
N THR A 109 0.62 12.40 -11.42
CA THR A 109 1.31 13.00 -12.54
C THR A 109 2.66 13.61 -12.15
N PRO A 110 3.59 13.81 -13.11
CA PRO A 110 4.85 14.53 -12.84
C PRO A 110 4.65 15.98 -12.38
N ASN A 111 3.48 16.57 -12.67
CA ASN A 111 3.18 17.97 -12.39
C ASN A 111 2.49 18.19 -11.04
N ASP A 112 2.18 17.12 -10.31
CA ASP A 112 1.56 17.22 -9.00
C ASP A 112 2.48 18.01 -8.04
N GLU A 113 1.84 18.74 -7.12
CA GLU A 113 2.52 19.45 -6.05
C GLU A 113 3.25 18.43 -5.16
N LYS A 114 4.52 18.70 -4.89
CA LYS A 114 5.42 17.78 -4.19
C LYS A 114 6.36 18.56 -3.29
N ASP A 115 6.80 17.91 -2.23
CA ASP A 115 7.89 18.42 -1.42
C ASP A 115 9.13 18.62 -2.32
N PRO A 116 9.74 19.82 -2.38
CA PRO A 116 10.93 20.08 -3.19
C PRO A 116 12.14 19.22 -2.77
N ASN A 117 12.12 18.61 -1.59
CA ASN A 117 13.16 17.75 -1.05
C ASN A 117 12.95 16.26 -1.36
N ILE A 118 11.87 15.87 -2.04
CA ILE A 118 11.70 14.47 -2.44
C ILE A 118 12.82 14.04 -3.39
N SER A 119 13.36 12.83 -3.15
CA SER A 119 14.37 12.24 -4.01
C SER A 119 13.82 12.02 -5.42
N LYS A 120 14.59 12.40 -6.44
CA LYS A 120 14.21 12.21 -7.84
C LYS A 120 14.64 10.83 -8.32
N CYS A 121 13.73 10.09 -8.93
CA CYS A 121 14.06 8.85 -9.61
C CYS A 121 14.94 9.14 -10.85
N LYS A 122 15.86 8.23 -11.16
CA LYS A 122 16.70 8.25 -12.37
C LYS A 122 16.25 7.16 -13.35
N SER A 123 15.65 6.11 -12.82
CA SER A 123 15.18 4.94 -13.55
C SER A 123 13.93 4.36 -12.89
N ASP A 124 13.18 3.54 -13.63
CA ASP A 124 11.98 2.86 -13.13
C ASP A 124 12.27 2.04 -11.86
N SER A 125 13.43 1.38 -11.80
CA SER A 125 13.85 0.58 -10.65
C SER A 125 14.10 1.37 -9.36
N ASP A 126 14.21 2.70 -9.44
CA ASP A 126 14.31 3.52 -8.22
C ASP A 126 12.94 3.68 -7.56
N CYS A 127 11.84 3.49 -8.29
CA CYS A 127 10.47 3.64 -7.83
C CYS A 127 9.89 2.31 -7.38
N PHE A 128 9.22 2.28 -6.23
CA PHE A 128 8.51 1.07 -5.79
C PHE A 128 7.36 0.68 -6.73
N THR A 129 6.81 1.64 -7.48
CA THR A 129 5.82 1.40 -8.56
C THR A 129 6.45 0.85 -9.84
N ASN A 130 7.78 0.87 -9.95
CA ASN A 130 8.52 0.58 -11.18
C ASN A 130 8.14 1.50 -12.36
N ILE A 131 7.72 2.75 -12.08
CA ILE A 131 7.41 3.77 -13.09
C ILE A 131 8.07 5.09 -12.70
N CYS A 132 9.14 5.48 -13.41
CA CYS A 132 9.81 6.76 -13.25
C CYS A 132 9.55 7.66 -14.47
N LYS A 133 8.92 8.80 -14.25
CA LYS A 133 8.63 9.78 -15.31
C LYS A 133 9.09 11.16 -14.90
N GLU A 134 9.98 11.75 -15.69
CA GLU A 134 10.50 13.11 -15.48
C GLU A 134 11.11 13.31 -14.07
N GLY A 135 11.68 12.25 -13.51
CA GLY A 135 12.27 12.25 -12.17
C GLY A 135 11.27 12.10 -11.03
N VAL A 136 10.03 11.72 -11.32
CA VAL A 136 8.95 11.48 -10.35
C VAL A 136 8.47 10.03 -10.47
N CYS A 137 8.27 9.37 -9.33
CA CYS A 137 7.64 8.05 -9.31
C CYS A 137 6.13 8.21 -9.50
N ILE A 138 5.58 7.50 -10.48
CA ILE A 138 4.17 7.59 -10.85
C ILE A 138 3.42 6.38 -10.33
N VAL A 139 2.21 6.60 -9.82
CA VAL A 139 1.30 5.53 -9.40
C VAL A 139 0.94 4.60 -10.56
N ASP A 140 0.73 3.32 -10.25
CA ASP A 140 0.18 2.35 -11.19
C ASP A 140 -1.18 1.87 -10.66
N ASP A 141 -2.27 2.37 -11.23
CA ASP A 141 -3.62 2.00 -10.81
C ASP A 141 -3.93 0.51 -11.03
N SER A 142 -3.16 -0.17 -11.90
CA SER A 142 -3.28 -1.61 -12.11
C SER A 142 -2.55 -2.45 -11.07
N ASP A 143 -1.64 -1.83 -10.31
CA ASP A 143 -0.92 -2.44 -9.18
C ASP A 143 -0.72 -1.44 -8.02
N PRO A 144 -1.81 -1.10 -7.30
CA PRO A 144 -1.75 -0.08 -6.27
C PRO A 144 -0.84 -0.49 -5.11
N ILE A 145 -0.20 0.51 -4.52
CA ILE A 145 0.62 0.33 -3.32
C ILE A 145 -0.27 0.32 -2.08
N TYR A 146 -0.10 -0.69 -1.24
CA TYR A 146 -0.70 -0.77 0.09
C TYR A 146 0.35 -0.47 1.14
N ASN A 147 -0.01 0.36 2.12
CA ASN A 147 0.74 0.56 3.35
C ASN A 147 0.07 -0.26 4.47
N CYS A 148 0.86 -1.07 5.16
CA CYS A 148 0.46 -1.90 6.28
C CYS A 148 1.23 -1.48 7.53
N ILE A 149 0.49 -1.12 8.58
CA ILE A 149 1.05 -0.72 9.87
C ILE A 149 0.38 -1.47 11.02
N ILE A 150 1.00 -1.41 12.19
CA ILE A 150 0.30 -1.69 13.45
C ILE A 150 -0.14 -0.33 13.97
N ALA A 151 -1.42 0.02 13.83
CA ALA A 151 -1.89 1.33 14.25
C ALA A 151 -1.82 1.43 15.79
N GLU A 152 -0.88 2.24 16.26
CA GLU A 152 -0.76 2.63 17.65
C GLU A 152 -1.93 3.56 18.00
N PHE A 153 -2.80 3.18 18.93
CA PHE A 153 -3.36 4.07 19.97
C PHE A 153 -4.28 3.26 20.89
N GLY A 154 -3.94 3.19 22.18
CA GLY A 154 -4.86 2.75 23.23
C GLY A 154 -5.29 1.29 23.11
N VAL A 155 -4.33 0.40 23.34
CA VAL A 155 -4.49 -1.00 23.77
C VAL A 155 -5.52 -1.86 23.01
N HIS A 156 -4.98 -2.88 22.31
CA HIS A 156 -5.68 -3.99 21.65
C HIS A 156 -6.07 -3.80 20.19
N GLN A 157 -5.21 -3.18 19.37
CA GLN A 157 -5.18 -3.66 17.99
C GLN A 157 -4.65 -5.09 18.02
N GLY A 158 -5.51 -6.03 17.64
CA GLY A 158 -5.18 -7.47 17.54
C GLY A 158 -4.75 -7.88 16.14
N HIS A 159 -4.59 -6.93 15.22
CA HIS A 159 -4.31 -7.19 13.82
C HIS A 159 -3.53 -6.05 13.16
N VAL A 160 -2.92 -6.38 12.04
CA VAL A 160 -2.25 -5.44 11.14
C VAL A 160 -3.30 -4.71 10.32
N THR A 161 -3.21 -3.39 10.26
CA THR A 161 -4.09 -2.57 9.43
C THR A 161 -3.39 -2.23 8.12
N CYS A 162 -4.05 -2.49 6.99
CA CYS A 162 -3.53 -2.19 5.67
C CYS A 162 -4.55 -1.39 4.86
N GLY A 163 -4.09 -0.38 4.13
CA GLY A 163 -4.88 0.39 3.19
C GLY A 163 -4.01 0.89 2.03
N LYS A 164 -4.62 1.42 0.98
CA LYS A 164 -3.90 2.06 -0.13
C LYS A 164 -3.07 3.23 0.40
N ALA A 165 -1.86 3.35 -0.12
CA ALA A 165 -0.92 4.43 0.20
C ALA A 165 -1.40 5.79 -0.33
N ALA A 166 -0.71 6.86 0.04
CA ALA A 166 -0.96 8.22 -0.47
C ALA A 166 -0.94 8.26 -2.00
N ASN A 167 -1.76 9.16 -2.56
CA ASN A 167 -1.94 9.42 -3.98
C ASN A 167 -2.48 8.25 -4.81
N GLN A 168 -2.81 7.09 -4.21
CA GLN A 168 -3.47 6.00 -4.93
C GLN A 168 -4.95 6.33 -5.17
N LEU A 169 -5.52 5.93 -6.31
CA LEU A 169 -6.95 6.10 -6.55
C LEU A 169 -7.78 5.34 -5.52
N CYS A 170 -8.86 5.97 -5.03
CA CYS A 170 -9.77 5.40 -4.05
C CYS A 170 -11.22 5.72 -4.40
N ASP A 171 -12.11 4.79 -4.06
CA ASP A 171 -13.56 4.99 -4.23
C ASP A 171 -14.22 5.39 -2.91
N ASP A 172 -13.71 4.84 -1.80
CA ASP A 172 -14.21 5.05 -0.44
C ASP A 172 -13.07 5.44 0.50
N HIS A 173 -13.40 6.15 1.59
CA HIS A 173 -12.42 6.52 2.63
C HIS A 173 -11.68 5.30 3.19
N GLU A 174 -12.38 4.19 3.37
CA GLU A 174 -11.85 2.93 3.93
C GLU A 174 -10.85 2.22 3.01
N ASP A 175 -10.76 2.62 1.73
CA ASP A 175 -9.71 2.12 0.83
C ASP A 175 -8.32 2.56 1.27
N CYS A 176 -8.23 3.75 1.87
CA CYS A 176 -6.97 4.43 2.16
C CYS A 176 -6.47 4.12 3.57
N ILE A 177 -5.15 4.01 3.73
CA ILE A 177 -4.58 3.83 5.07
C ILE A 177 -4.92 5.02 5.98
N SER A 178 -5.01 6.24 5.43
CA SER A 178 -5.42 7.43 6.18
C SER A 178 -6.90 7.46 6.55
N ASN A 179 -7.71 6.54 6.04
CA ASN A 179 -9.17 6.62 6.08
C ASN A 179 -9.72 7.94 5.48
N GLN A 180 -9.02 8.50 4.50
CA GLN A 180 -9.37 9.75 3.82
C GLN A 180 -9.14 9.64 2.31
N CYS A 181 -10.20 9.86 1.55
CA CYS A 181 -10.25 9.71 0.11
C CYS A 181 -10.87 10.97 -0.52
N PHE A 182 -10.15 11.60 -1.44
CA PHE A 182 -10.59 12.75 -2.24
C PHE A 182 -10.20 12.49 -3.70
N ASP A 183 -10.83 11.48 -4.33
CA ASP A 183 -10.44 10.82 -5.60
C ASP A 183 -9.12 10.03 -5.51
N VAL A 184 -8.19 10.48 -4.67
CA VAL A 184 -6.98 9.79 -4.26
C VAL A 184 -6.84 9.77 -2.75
N CYS A 185 -6.06 8.83 -2.23
CA CYS A 185 -5.73 8.76 -0.81
C CYS A 185 -4.87 9.94 -0.38
N ASP A 186 -5.31 10.66 0.65
CA ASP A 186 -4.69 11.94 1.07
C ASP A 186 -3.27 11.76 1.62
N SER A 187 -3.05 10.74 2.45
CA SER A 187 -1.76 10.54 3.11
C SER A 187 -1.46 9.08 3.45
N ASN A 188 -0.18 8.82 3.75
CA ASN A 188 0.28 7.54 4.29
C ASN A 188 0.10 7.46 5.83
N TYR A 189 -0.33 8.56 6.45
CA TYR A 189 -0.52 8.63 7.88
C TYR A 189 -1.88 8.06 8.23
N TYR A 190 -1.88 7.01 9.03
CA TYR A 190 -3.11 6.41 9.50
C TYR A 190 -3.84 7.37 10.44
N ASN A 191 -4.99 7.89 10.01
CA ASN A 191 -5.78 8.83 10.78
C ASN A 191 -7.02 8.16 11.38
N HIS A 192 -7.00 8.01 12.70
CA HIS A 192 -8.09 7.46 13.50
C HIS A 192 -9.27 8.42 13.70
N THR A 193 -9.29 9.62 13.10
CA THR A 193 -10.49 10.47 13.16
C THR A 193 -11.62 9.77 12.42
N ASN A 194 -12.36 8.96 13.17
CA ASN A 194 -13.59 8.33 12.74
C ASN A 194 -14.53 9.43 12.25
N ASP A 195 -14.69 9.54 10.94
CA ASP A 195 -15.84 10.19 10.32
C ASP A 195 -17.14 9.36 10.51
N ALA A 196 -17.16 8.48 11.53
CA ALA A 196 -18.29 7.67 11.92
C ALA A 196 -19.47 8.48 12.50
N SER A 197 -19.38 9.81 12.59
CA SER A 197 -20.40 10.63 13.27
C SER A 197 -21.39 11.37 12.38
N THR A 198 -21.18 11.49 11.06
CA THR A 198 -22.05 12.34 10.20
C THR A 198 -22.85 11.58 9.13
N ILE A 199 -22.36 10.45 8.62
CA ILE A 199 -23.02 9.74 7.51
C ILE A 199 -24.15 8.80 7.99
N THR A 200 -24.01 8.17 9.16
CA THR A 200 -25.03 7.28 9.74
C THR A 200 -26.25 8.04 10.25
N LEU A 201 -26.06 9.19 10.90
CA LEU A 201 -27.18 10.01 11.39
C LEU A 201 -28.03 10.55 10.23
N THR A 202 -27.40 11.01 9.15
CA THR A 202 -28.11 11.54 7.98
C THR A 202 -28.92 10.47 7.27
N LYS A 203 -28.39 9.23 7.12
CA LYS A 203 -29.13 8.10 6.54
C LYS A 203 -30.31 7.66 7.41
N ILE A 204 -30.14 7.61 8.74
CA ILE A 204 -31.21 7.25 9.68
C ILE A 204 -32.32 8.32 9.68
N LEU A 205 -31.95 9.60 9.70
CA LEU A 205 -32.92 10.71 9.60
C LEU A 205 -33.70 10.67 8.28
N GLY A 206 -33.03 10.38 7.17
CA GLY A 206 -33.67 10.22 5.86
C GLY A 206 -34.71 9.09 5.84
N ILE A 207 -34.38 7.92 6.41
CA ILE A 207 -35.30 6.78 6.52
C ILE A 207 -36.48 7.13 7.44
N MET A 208 -36.24 7.78 8.58
CA MET A 208 -37.29 8.20 9.51
C MET A 208 -38.26 9.19 8.87
N ILE A 209 -37.77 10.16 8.09
CA ILE A 209 -38.63 11.11 7.36
C ILE A 209 -39.47 10.39 6.30
N LEU A 210 -38.90 9.45 5.56
CA LEU A 210 -39.64 8.66 4.57
C LEU A 210 -40.76 7.82 5.22
N LEU A 211 -40.50 7.23 6.39
CA LEU A 211 -41.51 6.47 7.14
C LEU A 211 -42.64 7.39 7.63
N ILE A 212 -42.32 8.57 8.17
CA ILE A 212 -43.33 9.54 8.62
C ILE A 212 -44.21 9.99 7.44
N LEU A 213 -43.61 10.29 6.28
CA LEU A 213 -44.36 10.67 5.07
C LEU A 213 -45.29 9.54 4.60
N SER A 214 -44.86 8.27 4.69
CA SER A 214 -45.68 7.13 4.29
C SER A 214 -46.92 6.92 5.17
N VAL A 215 -46.87 7.35 6.44
CA VAL A 215 -48.02 7.31 7.37
C VAL A 215 -48.95 8.50 7.15
N LEU A 216 -48.42 9.68 6.83
CA LEU A 216 -49.23 10.88 6.61
C LEU A 216 -49.97 10.92 5.26
N LEU A 217 -49.48 10.16 4.27
CA LEU A 217 -50.05 10.10 2.91
C LEU A 217 -51.06 8.94 2.71
N ASN A 218 -51.24 8.08 3.72
CA ASN A 218 -52.28 7.04 3.76
C ASN A 218 -53.44 7.48 4.66
#